data_AF-A0AAV4PPX8-F1
#
_entry.id   AF-A0AAV4PPX8-F1
#
_cell.length_a   1.000
_cell.length_b   1.000
_cell.length_c   1.000
_cell.angle_alpha   90.00
_cell.angle_beta   90.00
_cell.angle_gamma   90.00
#
_symmetry.space_group_name_H-M   'P 1'
#
loop_
_entity.id
_entity.type
_entity.pdbx_description
1 polymer ?
#
loop_
_entity_poly.entity_id
_entity_poly.type
_entity_poly.pdbx_seq_one_letter_code
_entity_poly.pdbx_strand_id
1 'polypeptide(L)'
;MDFQGALAFPNYETGVHIAVVYLKNNIRFAVLYAKPGSTVDEILDAVEEAVGDECDEYKTILAGDFNINMNTEDGRTFCEVLRDVYWLHLRTNPSHWTTRGRTSIDAVFSTHDLKCCGVYESTFSYHVPLYGRL
;
A
#
# COMPACT_ATOMS: atom_id res chain seq x y z
N MET A 1 -23.32 -4.65 -11.00
CA MET A 1 -22.05 -3.90 -10.92
C MET A 1 -21.41 -4.15 -12.27
N ASP A 2 -21.54 -3.18 -13.16
CA ASP A 2 -21.04 -3.35 -14.53
C ASP A 2 -19.63 -2.75 -14.57
N PHE A 3 -18.64 -3.63 -14.65
CA PHE A 3 -17.26 -3.23 -14.96
C PHE A 3 -17.19 -2.99 -16.48
N GLN A 4 -17.05 -1.73 -16.90
CA GLN A 4 -16.72 -1.38 -18.28
C GLN A 4 -15.21 -1.16 -18.37
N GLY A 5 -14.52 -2.04 -19.10
CA GLY A 5 -13.09 -1.92 -19.42
C GLY A 5 -12.33 -3.19 -19.09
N ALA A 6 -11.71 -3.80 -20.10
CA ALA A 6 -10.64 -4.76 -19.85
C ALA A 6 -9.47 -3.95 -19.26
N LEU A 7 -9.23 -4.09 -17.96
CA LEU A 7 -7.97 -3.68 -17.35
C LEU A 7 -6.87 -4.50 -18.03
N ALA A 8 -6.18 -3.90 -19.01
CA ALA A 8 -4.86 -4.40 -19.37
C ALA A 8 -4.05 -4.33 -18.07
N PHE A 9 -3.71 -5.48 -17.51
CA PHE A 9 -2.85 -5.53 -16.33
C PHE A 9 -1.58 -4.72 -16.64
N PRO A 10 -1.18 -3.77 -15.79
CA PRO A 10 0.00 -2.96 -16.05
C PRO A 10 1.22 -3.88 -16.23
N ASN A 11 2.17 -3.45 -17.07
CA ASN A 11 3.42 -4.18 -17.21
C ASN A 11 4.22 -4.06 -15.91
N TYR A 12 4.05 -5.01 -15.00
CA TYR A 12 4.73 -5.05 -13.69
C TYR A 12 6.27 -5.11 -13.78
N GLU A 13 6.85 -5.18 -14.97
CA GLU A 13 8.29 -5.01 -15.18
C GLU A 13 8.74 -3.54 -15.19
N THR A 14 7.83 -2.56 -15.12
CA THR A 14 8.16 -1.13 -15.24
C THR A 14 7.60 -0.27 -14.10
N GLY A 15 8.48 0.29 -13.25
CA GLY A 15 8.13 1.39 -12.34
C GLY A 15 7.20 1.05 -11.17
N VAL A 16 6.37 2.01 -10.79
CA VAL A 16 5.38 1.93 -9.71
C VAL A 16 3.98 1.96 -10.31
N HIS A 17 3.10 1.11 -9.81
CA HIS A 17 1.72 1.00 -10.27
C HIS A 17 0.75 1.05 -9.10
N ILE A 18 -0.28 1.88 -9.22
CA ILE A 18 -1.38 1.95 -8.26
C ILE A 18 -2.71 1.73 -8.98
N ALA A 19 -3.48 0.75 -8.52
CA ALA A 19 -4.86 0.54 -8.96
C ALA A 19 -5.82 1.07 -7.90
N VAL A 20 -6.75 1.94 -8.29
CA VAL A 20 -7.70 2.57 -7.36
C VAL A 20 -9.11 2.06 -7.62
N VAL A 21 -9.80 1.67 -6.55
CA VAL A 21 -11.21 1.27 -6.57
C VAL A 21 -11.98 2.09 -5.55
N TYR A 22 -13.08 2.68 -6.01
CA TYR A 22 -14.00 3.44 -5.16
C TYR A 22 -15.17 2.57 -4.76
N LEU A 23 -15.48 2.57 -3.48
CA LEU A 23 -16.62 1.87 -2.91
C LEU A 23 -17.64 2.87 -2.36
N LYS A 24 -18.84 2.38 -2.05
CA LYS A 24 -19.87 3.17 -1.37
C LYS A 24 -19.35 3.76 -0.06
N ASN A 25 -20.00 4.83 0.40
CA ASN A 25 -19.70 5.52 1.65
C ASN A 25 -18.32 6.18 1.66
N ASN A 26 -17.88 6.66 0.49
CA ASN A 26 -16.60 7.33 0.28
C ASN A 26 -15.42 6.52 0.82
N ILE A 27 -15.37 5.23 0.48
CA ILE A 27 -14.21 4.38 0.80
C ILE A 27 -13.39 4.22 -0.49
N ARG A 28 -12.08 4.47 -0.40
CA ARG A 28 -11.13 4.34 -1.51
C ARG A 28 -10.12 3.24 -1.17
N PHE A 29 -9.98 2.25 -2.03
CA PHE A 29 -8.94 1.24 -1.95
C PHE A 29 -7.92 1.48 -3.06
N ALA A 30 -6.69 1.79 -2.67
CA ALA A 30 -5.55 1.89 -3.58
C ALA A 30 -4.64 0.68 -3.34
N VAL A 31 -4.31 -0.04 -4.41
CA VAL A 31 -3.41 -1.20 -4.38
C VAL A 31 -2.13 -0.85 -5.13
N LEU A 32 -1.01 -0.84 -4.41
CA LEU A 32 0.30 -0.45 -4.93
C LEU A 32 1.19 -1.66 -5.20
N TYR A 33 1.92 -1.60 -6.30
CA TYR A 33 3.10 -2.42 -6.52
C TYR A 33 4.24 -1.53 -7.02
N ALA A 34 5.34 -1.50 -6.27
CA ALA A 34 6.58 -0.87 -6.70
C ALA A 34 7.56 -1.95 -7.15
N LYS A 35 8.18 -1.78 -8.32
CA LYS A 35 9.23 -2.70 -8.77
C LYS A 35 10.42 -2.67 -7.80
N PRO A 36 11.11 -3.80 -7.57
CA PRO A 36 12.39 -3.79 -6.86
C PRO A 36 13.37 -2.79 -7.47
N GLY A 37 13.91 -1.90 -6.63
CA GLY A 37 14.83 -0.85 -7.04
C GLY A 37 14.16 0.48 -7.42
N SER A 38 12.83 0.58 -7.38
CA SER A 38 12.15 1.87 -7.44
C SER A 38 12.60 2.79 -6.31
N THR A 39 12.69 4.08 -6.61
CA THR A 39 13.09 5.09 -5.63
C THR A 39 11.92 5.46 -4.73
N VAL A 40 12.22 6.04 -3.56
CA VAL A 40 11.18 6.58 -2.67
C VAL A 40 10.37 7.68 -3.38
N ASP A 41 11.04 8.55 -4.13
CA ASP A 41 10.39 9.64 -4.88
C ASP A 41 9.42 9.10 -5.94
N GLU A 42 9.82 8.08 -6.71
CA GLU A 42 8.92 7.44 -7.69
C GLU A 42 7.65 6.86 -7.05
N ILE A 43 7.79 6.32 -5.84
CA ILE A 43 6.66 5.77 -5.09
C ILE A 43 5.76 6.89 -4.56
N LEU A 44 6.34 7.96 -4.03
CA LEU A 44 5.58 9.12 -3.53
C LEU A 44 4.86 9.86 -4.67
N ASP A 45 5.50 10.04 -5.82
CA ASP A 45 4.87 10.65 -7.00
C ASP A 45 3.64 9.84 -7.45
N ALA A 46 3.74 8.51 -7.47
CA ALA A 46 2.60 7.64 -7.80
C ALA A 46 1.48 7.75 -6.75
N VAL A 47 1.83 7.85 -5.46
CA VAL A 47 0.86 8.05 -4.37
C VAL A 47 0.16 9.40 -4.50
N GLU A 48 0.90 10.48 -4.77
CA GLU A 48 0.34 11.81 -5.01
C GLU A 48 -0.68 11.77 -6.15
N GLU A 49 -0.32 11.19 -7.30
CA GLU A 49 -1.21 11.08 -8.46
C GLU A 49 -2.47 10.27 -8.16
N ALA A 50 -2.35 9.18 -7.40
CA ALA A 50 -3.47 8.26 -7.16
C ALA A 50 -4.39 8.68 -6.02
N VAL A 51 -3.85 9.31 -4.97
CA VAL A 51 -4.59 9.57 -3.73
C VAL A 51 -4.39 10.97 -3.12
N GLY A 52 -3.47 11.78 -3.63
CA GLY A 52 -3.18 13.13 -3.14
C GLY A 52 -4.38 14.07 -3.32
N ASP A 53 -4.95 14.10 -4.51
CA ASP A 53 -6.24 14.73 -4.75
C ASP A 53 -7.34 14.00 -3.96
N GLU A 54 -8.18 14.77 -3.26
CA GLU A 54 -9.32 14.25 -2.49
C GLU A 54 -8.93 13.34 -1.30
N CYS A 55 -7.72 13.49 -0.75
CA CYS A 55 -7.27 12.90 0.51
C CYS A 55 -8.35 12.94 1.62
N ASP A 56 -8.98 14.10 1.79
CA ASP A 56 -9.91 14.37 2.89
C ASP A 56 -11.36 13.91 2.62
N GLU A 57 -11.70 13.58 1.38
CA GLU A 57 -13.07 13.21 1.00
C GLU A 57 -13.34 11.71 1.20
N TYR A 58 -12.28 10.89 1.18
CA TYR A 58 -12.36 9.45 1.22
C TYR A 58 -11.67 8.83 2.44
N LYS A 59 -12.31 7.80 2.97
CA LYS A 59 -11.66 6.80 3.83
C LYS A 59 -10.76 5.93 2.96
N THR A 60 -9.49 6.32 2.87
CA THR A 60 -8.51 5.67 1.99
C THR A 60 -7.77 4.55 2.72
N ILE A 61 -7.62 3.44 2.03
CA ILE A 61 -6.74 2.32 2.38
C ILE A 61 -5.78 2.14 1.22
N LEU A 62 -4.49 2.30 1.49
CA LEU A 62 -3.41 2.04 0.56
C LEU A 62 -2.70 0.76 1.00
N ALA A 63 -2.70 -0.28 0.18
CA ALA A 63 -2.08 -1.55 0.52
C ALA A 63 -1.23 -2.05 -0.65
N GLY A 64 -0.11 -2.70 -0.39
CA GLY A 64 0.74 -3.14 -1.50
C GLY A 64 2.11 -3.65 -1.11
N ASP A 65 2.86 -4.06 -2.14
CA ASP A 65 4.29 -4.32 -2.06
C ASP A 65 5.03 -3.04 -2.48
N PHE A 66 5.64 -2.37 -1.51
CA PHE A 66 6.33 -1.10 -1.71
C PHE A 66 7.80 -1.30 -2.08
N ASN A 67 8.35 -2.51 -1.93
CA ASN A 67 9.78 -2.78 -2.01
C ASN A 67 10.69 -1.84 -1.17
N ILE A 68 10.11 -1.17 -0.16
CA ILE A 68 10.79 -0.38 0.88
C ILE A 68 10.65 -1.14 2.19
N ASN A 69 11.76 -1.43 2.87
CA ASN A 69 11.70 -2.16 4.14
C ASN A 69 11.26 -1.24 5.29
N MET A 70 10.00 -1.38 5.72
CA MET A 70 9.38 -0.53 6.75
C MET A 70 10.06 -0.60 8.12
N ASN A 71 10.93 -1.58 8.36
CA ASN A 71 11.66 -1.72 9.62
C ASN A 71 13.00 -0.97 9.66
N THR A 72 13.43 -0.36 8.55
CA THR A 72 14.67 0.45 8.48
C THR A 72 14.40 1.93 8.75
N GLU A 73 15.46 2.74 8.86
CA GLU A 73 15.35 4.20 8.99
C GLU A 73 14.65 4.81 7.77
N ASP A 74 15.07 4.46 6.56
CA ASP A 74 14.44 4.92 5.31
C ASP A 74 12.95 4.58 5.24
N GLY A 75 12.58 3.35 5.66
CA GLY A 75 11.19 2.93 5.72
C GLY A 75 10.36 3.71 6.74
N ARG A 76 10.96 4.11 7.87
CA ARG A 76 10.28 4.97 8.86
C ARG A 76 10.08 6.38 8.31
N THR A 77 11.09 6.96 7.67
CA THR A 77 10.98 8.27 7.01
C THR A 77 9.88 8.26 5.94
N PHE A 78 9.81 7.20 5.12
CA PHE A 78 8.73 7.02 4.16
C PHE A 78 7.34 6.98 4.84
N CYS A 79 7.21 6.23 5.94
CA CYS A 79 5.96 6.18 6.71
C CYS A 79 5.58 7.54 7.32
N GLU A 80 6.56 8.34 7.74
CA GLU A 80 6.34 9.69 8.25
C GLU A 80 5.83 10.64 7.17
N VAL A 81 6.41 10.59 5.96
CA VAL A 81 5.90 11.36 4.81
C VAL A 81 4.46 10.97 4.49
N LEU A 82 4.16 9.67 4.42
CA LEU A 82 2.79 9.21 4.17
C LEU A 82 1.79 9.70 5.23
N ARG A 83 2.20 9.70 6.49
CA ARG A 83 1.38 10.20 7.60
C ARG A 83 1.18 11.71 7.51
N ASP A 84 2.25 12.46 7.33
CA ASP A 84 2.23 13.92 7.52
C ASP A 84 1.68 14.68 6.30
N VAL A 85 1.82 14.10 5.10
CA VAL A 85 1.33 14.71 3.85
C VAL A 85 -0.05 14.18 3.46
N TYR A 86 -0.29 12.87 3.62
CA TYR A 86 -1.49 12.19 3.10
C TYR A 86 -2.42 11.65 4.19
N TRP A 87 -2.13 11.90 5.47
CA TRP A 87 -2.84 11.30 6.61
C TRP A 87 -2.87 9.76 6.58
N LEU A 88 -1.96 9.12 5.83
CA LEU A 88 -1.91 7.67 5.66
C LEU A 88 -1.04 7.05 6.75
N HIS A 89 -1.68 6.56 7.80
CA HIS A 89 -0.98 5.92 8.91
C HIS A 89 -0.68 4.45 8.62
N LEU A 90 0.55 4.01 8.90
CA LEU A 90 0.92 2.59 8.83
C LEU A 90 0.07 1.76 9.81
N ARG A 91 -0.54 0.69 9.31
CA ARG A 91 -1.42 -0.23 10.06
C ARG A 91 -0.82 -1.60 10.28
N THR A 92 0.09 -2.03 9.42
CA THR A 92 0.89 -3.24 9.62
C THR A 92 2.01 -2.98 10.63
N ASN A 93 2.33 -3.96 11.47
CA ASN A 93 3.48 -3.86 12.38
C ASN A 93 4.78 -4.02 11.57
N PRO A 94 5.67 -3.00 11.48
CA PRO A 94 6.90 -3.09 10.71
C PRO A 94 7.88 -4.15 11.26
N SER A 95 7.72 -4.58 12.51
CA SER A 95 8.52 -5.67 13.09
C SER A 95 8.10 -7.06 12.60
N HIS A 96 6.93 -7.20 11.97
CA HIS A 96 6.48 -8.46 11.38
C HIS A 96 6.94 -8.54 9.93
N TRP A 97 7.68 -9.59 9.59
CA TRP A 97 8.15 -9.79 8.24
C TRP A 97 7.00 -10.20 7.32
N THR A 98 7.00 -9.66 6.11
CA THR A 98 6.03 -9.97 5.06
C THR A 98 6.65 -10.83 3.95
N THR A 99 7.94 -11.17 4.06
CA THR A 99 8.61 -12.09 3.14
C THR A 99 9.38 -13.17 3.90
N ARG A 100 9.66 -14.29 3.23
CA ARG A 100 10.53 -15.34 3.79
C ARG A 100 11.98 -14.90 4.00
N GLY A 101 12.41 -13.85 3.28
CA GLY A 101 13.71 -13.18 3.49
C GLY A 101 13.76 -12.26 4.71
N ARG A 102 12.70 -12.25 5.52
CA ARG A 102 12.58 -11.44 6.75
C ARG A 102 12.60 -9.92 6.50
N THR A 103 12.05 -9.50 5.37
CA THR A 103 11.80 -8.09 5.08
C THR A 103 10.35 -7.73 5.34
N SER A 104 10.09 -6.47 5.65
CA SER A 104 8.75 -5.91 5.86
C SER A 104 8.47 -4.90 4.75
N ILE A 105 8.25 -5.39 3.52
CA ILE A 105 8.11 -4.55 2.31
C ILE A 105 6.66 -4.41 1.84
N ASP A 106 5.79 -5.31 2.32
CA ASP A 106 4.37 -5.22 2.11
C ASP A 106 3.75 -4.45 3.29
N ALA A 107 2.86 -3.50 3.00
CA ALA A 107 2.28 -2.67 4.04
C ALA A 107 0.82 -2.32 3.76
N VAL A 108 0.11 -1.97 4.83
CA VAL A 108 -1.22 -1.35 4.76
C VAL A 108 -1.14 0.00 5.46
N PHE A 109 -1.58 1.05 4.79
CA PHE A 109 -1.77 2.38 5.32
C PHE A 109 -3.25 2.77 5.24
N SER A 110 -3.72 3.62 6.15
CA SER A 110 -5.08 4.16 6.07
C SER A 110 -5.28 5.48 6.81
N THR A 111 -6.20 6.30 6.28
CA THR A 111 -6.61 7.58 6.88
C THR A 111 -7.48 7.44 8.13
N HIS A 112 -7.86 6.20 8.48
CA HIS A 112 -8.71 5.88 9.62
C HIS A 112 -8.29 4.56 10.25
N ASP A 113 -8.66 4.33 11.50
CA ASP A 113 -8.31 3.09 12.20
C ASP A 113 -9.01 1.88 11.58
N LEU A 114 -8.25 0.79 11.44
CA LEU A 114 -8.76 -0.53 11.06
C LEU A 114 -9.09 -1.31 12.34
N LYS A 115 -10.17 -2.11 12.33
CA LYS A 115 -10.52 -2.99 13.46
C LYS A 115 -9.43 -4.01 13.75
N CYS A 116 -8.79 -4.53 12.69
CA CYS A 116 -7.58 -5.32 12.79
C CYS A 116 -6.79 -5.26 11.48
N CYS A 117 -5.48 -5.45 11.56
CA CYS A 117 -4.58 -5.60 10.42
C CYS A 117 -3.39 -6.48 10.84
N GLY A 118 -2.89 -7.31 9.93
CA GLY A 118 -1.77 -8.19 10.24
C GLY A 118 -1.34 -9.07 9.08
N VAL A 119 -0.43 -9.99 9.40
CA VAL A 119 0.09 -11.01 8.48
C VAL A 119 -0.68 -12.32 8.67
N TYR A 120 -0.98 -13.02 7.59
CA TYR A 120 -1.57 -14.35 7.59
C TYR A 120 -0.54 -15.36 7.08
N GLU A 121 -0.07 -16.24 7.95
CA GLU A 121 0.95 -17.23 7.60
C GLU A 121 0.43 -18.20 6.54
N SER A 122 1.20 -18.33 5.45
CA SER A 122 0.84 -19.17 4.30
C SER A 122 2.10 -19.72 3.63
N THR A 123 2.02 -20.95 3.12
CA THR A 123 3.15 -21.65 2.49
C THR A 123 3.19 -21.54 0.97
N PHE A 124 2.22 -20.86 0.35
CA PHE A 124 2.06 -20.86 -1.12
C PHE A 124 2.87 -19.79 -1.86
N SER A 125 3.43 -18.80 -1.15
CA SER A 125 4.21 -17.71 -1.74
C SER A 125 5.45 -17.36 -0.91
N TYR A 126 6.39 -16.66 -1.53
CA TYR A 126 7.51 -16.00 -0.86
C TYR A 126 7.04 -14.82 0.00
N HIS A 127 6.01 -14.12 -0.45
CA HIS A 127 5.31 -13.09 0.32
C HIS A 127 4.26 -13.73 1.22
N VAL A 128 4.09 -13.16 2.40
CA VAL A 128 3.11 -13.53 3.40
C VAL A 128 1.89 -12.64 3.21
N PRO A 129 0.69 -13.20 2.97
CA PRO A 129 -0.52 -12.41 2.79
C PRO A 129 -0.79 -11.45 3.95
N LEU A 130 -1.25 -10.25 3.63
CA LEU A 130 -1.77 -9.29 4.61
C LEU A 130 -3.29 -9.40 4.71
N TYR A 131 -3.83 -9.15 5.90
CA TYR A 131 -5.27 -9.01 6.12
C TYR A 131 -5.59 -7.69 6.81
N GLY A 132 -6.80 -7.20 6.59
CA GLY A 132 -7.35 -6.01 7.23
C GLY A 132 -8.87 -6.12 7.39
N ARG A 133 -9.41 -5.49 8.43
CA ARG A 133 -10.86 -5.40 8.66
C ARG A 133 -11.27 -3.95 8.93
N LEU A 134 -12.21 -3.47 8.12
CA LEU A 134 -12.91 -2.20 8.29
C LEU A 134 -14.01 -2.27 9.36
#